data_AF-A0A924MDL4-F1
#
_entry.id   AF-A0A924MDL4-F1
#
_cell.length_a   1.000
_cell.length_b   1.000
_cell.length_c   1.000
_cell.angle_alpha   90.00
_cell.angle_beta   90.00
_cell.angle_gamma   90.00
#
_symmetry.space_group_name_H-M   'P 1'
#
loop_
_entity.id
_entity.type
_entity.pdbx_description
1 polymer ?
#
loop_
_entity_poly.entity_id
_entity_poly.type
_entity_poly.pdbx_seq_one_letter_code
_entity_poly.pdbx_strand_id
1 'polypeptide(L)'
;MQQFQYIQFLYGLAILLPLVGLLFYVLKWKQKKKQLLGDKRLVNLLTKNYSHKKYKLKIVAVIVAIGLLIISAANLRKPMAAKGASTKGIDVMIMLDVSKSMLSQDEKPTRLDKAKQLIYQLTNQLAGNKVGLIVFAGEAYLQMPLTADATATRMFVSNATSDIVNLQGTVLSDALNLCKASLDVKEKKYKAAILITDGEDHDENALAATKELAETGVVLHTIGVGSIEGTPIIETGTDNYKRDINGQTIITKLNQDLLQQLSKETGGTYHRLTNTTEVSNQLINTLNSMETKIIGSAGGFVDYKSFYGIFLFVAVIILLVESFISEKKLQIN
;
A
#
# COMPACT_ATOMS: atom_id res chain seq x y z
N MET A 1 14.17 4.93 -13.01
CA MET A 1 14.78 5.28 -14.32
C MET A 1 13.69 5.74 -15.28
N GLN A 2 13.99 6.64 -16.22
CA GLN A 2 13.03 7.03 -17.26
C GLN A 2 12.85 5.87 -18.24
N GLN A 3 11.63 5.66 -18.73
CA GLN A 3 11.32 4.60 -19.69
C GLN A 3 10.37 5.14 -20.77
N PHE A 4 10.46 4.61 -21.98
CA PHE A 4 9.49 4.89 -23.04
C PHE A 4 8.33 3.90 -22.93
N GLN A 5 7.09 4.37 -23.07
CA GLN A 5 5.91 3.50 -23.04
C GLN A 5 5.83 2.63 -24.29
N TYR A 6 6.18 3.21 -25.44
CA TYR A 6 6.03 2.56 -26.74
C TYR A 6 7.37 2.55 -27.48
N ILE A 7 8.23 1.59 -27.13
CA ILE A 7 9.55 1.44 -27.75
C ILE A 7 9.47 1.29 -29.28
N GLN A 8 8.36 0.71 -29.76
CA GLN A 8 8.13 0.43 -31.19
C GLN A 8 8.11 1.71 -32.03
N PHE A 9 7.59 2.83 -31.50
CA PHE A 9 7.59 4.10 -32.24
C PHE A 9 9.00 4.67 -32.40
N LEU A 10 9.96 4.29 -31.56
CA LEU A 10 11.35 4.74 -31.67
C LEU A 10 12.00 4.26 -32.98
N TYR A 11 11.58 3.11 -33.53
CA TYR A 11 12.02 2.66 -34.86
C TYR A 11 11.63 3.63 -35.98
N GLY A 12 10.61 4.47 -35.77
CA GLY A 12 10.26 5.55 -36.69
C GLY A 12 11.38 6.57 -36.91
N LEU A 13 12.36 6.69 -35.99
CA LEU A 13 13.54 7.54 -36.21
C LEU A 13 14.37 7.10 -37.43
N ALA A 14 14.30 5.83 -37.83
CA ALA A 14 14.95 5.33 -39.05
C ALA A 14 14.42 6.04 -40.31
N ILE A 15 13.19 6.57 -40.30
CA ILE A 15 12.59 7.35 -41.40
C ILE A 15 13.29 8.71 -41.58
N LEU A 16 13.99 9.23 -40.57
CA LEU A 16 14.75 10.48 -40.72
C LEU A 16 15.97 10.32 -41.65
N LEU A 17 16.59 9.13 -41.70
CA LEU A 17 17.74 8.86 -42.57
C LEU A 17 17.43 9.04 -44.07
N PRO A 18 16.38 8.41 -44.65
CA PRO A 18 16.02 8.66 -46.04
C PRO A 18 15.54 10.09 -46.29
N LEU A 19 14.93 10.76 -45.31
CA LEU A 19 14.53 12.17 -45.41
C LEU A 19 15.73 13.12 -45.54
N VAL A 20 16.77 12.89 -44.74
CA VAL A 20 18.06 13.61 -44.86
C VAL A 20 18.74 13.28 -46.18
N GLY A 21 18.75 12.01 -46.60
CA GLY A 21 19.28 11.58 -47.90
C GLY A 21 18.57 12.26 -49.08
N LEU A 22 17.24 12.33 -49.03
CA LEU A 22 16.41 13.01 -50.02
C LEU A 22 16.69 14.52 -50.06
N LEU A 23 16.88 15.17 -48.91
CA LEU A 23 17.32 16.58 -48.87
C LEU A 23 18.66 16.76 -49.59
N PHE A 24 19.67 15.94 -49.29
CA PHE A 24 20.96 16.02 -49.98
C PHE A 24 20.83 15.76 -51.49
N TYR A 25 20.00 14.79 -51.88
CA TYR A 25 19.72 14.47 -53.28
C TYR A 25 19.06 15.65 -54.01
N VAL A 26 18.00 16.24 -53.45
CA VAL A 26 17.29 17.39 -54.04
C VAL A 26 18.21 18.60 -54.15
N LEU A 27 19.05 18.87 -53.15
CA LEU A 27 20.03 19.96 -53.20
C LEU A 27 21.08 19.74 -54.31
N LYS A 28 21.63 18.52 -54.43
CA LYS A 28 22.56 18.17 -55.52
C LYS A 28 21.89 18.23 -56.89
N TRP A 29 20.66 17.75 -57.01
CA TRP A 29 19.89 17.78 -58.25
C TRP A 29 19.60 19.21 -58.71
N LYS A 30 19.18 20.08 -57.79
CA LYS A 30 18.99 21.52 -58.05
C LYS A 30 20.29 22.19 -58.52
N GLN A 31 21.42 21.86 -57.91
CA GLN A 31 22.73 22.38 -58.35
C GLN A 31 23.10 21.92 -59.77
N LYS A 32 22.91 20.64 -60.09
CA LYS A 32 23.16 20.10 -61.44
C LYS A 32 22.23 20.72 -62.48
N LYS A 33 20.93 20.87 -62.19
CA LYS A 33 19.98 21.51 -63.10
C LYS A 33 20.28 23.00 -63.31
N LYS A 34 20.76 23.72 -62.30
CA LYS A 34 21.22 25.11 -62.44
C LYS A 34 22.34 25.24 -63.48
N GLN A 35 23.21 24.24 -63.61
CA GLN A 35 24.30 24.24 -64.60
C GLN A 35 23.82 23.91 -66.02
N LEU A 36 22.68 23.24 -66.15
CA LEU A 36 22.09 22.83 -67.43
C LEU A 36 21.17 23.91 -68.05
N LEU A 37 20.75 24.92 -67.27
CA LEU A 37 19.77 25.95 -67.67
C LEU A 37 20.36 27.14 -68.46
N GLY A 38 21.57 27.03 -69.01
CA GLY A 38 22.16 28.06 -69.88
C GLY A 38 22.88 29.20 -69.15
N ASP A 39 22.83 30.42 -69.71
CA ASP A 39 23.65 31.57 -69.30
C ASP A 39 23.60 31.85 -67.79
N LYS A 40 24.78 31.74 -67.16
CA LYS A 40 24.99 31.93 -65.73
C LYS A 40 24.44 33.27 -65.24
N ARG A 41 24.46 34.33 -66.06
CA ARG A 41 23.92 35.65 -65.68
C ARG A 41 22.40 35.66 -65.57
N LEU A 42 21.70 35.11 -66.55
CA LEU A 42 20.23 35.06 -66.58
C LEU A 42 19.67 34.18 -65.45
N VAL A 43 20.29 33.03 -65.23
CA VAL A 43 19.92 32.10 -64.14
C VAL A 43 20.14 32.74 -62.77
N ASN A 44 21.21 33.52 -62.57
CA ASN A 44 21.44 34.20 -61.30
C ASN A 44 20.50 35.39 -61.07
N LEU A 45 20.06 36.08 -62.12
CA LEU A 45 19.06 37.16 -62.04
C LEU A 45 17.68 36.59 -61.64
N LEU A 46 17.24 35.51 -62.29
CA LEU A 46 15.97 34.85 -61.99
C LEU A 46 15.96 34.16 -60.62
N THR A 47 17.11 33.69 -60.12
CA THR A 47 17.24 33.05 -58.79
C THR A 47 17.76 33.97 -57.69
N LYS A 48 17.98 35.26 -57.97
CA LYS A 48 18.53 36.26 -57.02
C LYS A 48 17.72 36.36 -55.72
N ASN A 49 16.42 36.16 -55.83
CA ASN A 49 15.48 36.21 -54.72
C ASN A 49 15.40 34.90 -53.92
N TYR A 50 16.09 33.81 -54.30
CA TYR A 50 16.02 32.52 -53.60
C TYR A 50 17.18 32.34 -52.62
N SER A 51 16.88 32.07 -51.34
CA SER A 51 17.90 31.82 -50.32
C SER A 51 18.07 30.33 -50.02
N HIS A 52 19.22 29.77 -50.42
CA HIS A 52 19.56 28.37 -50.12
C HIS A 52 19.68 28.11 -48.61
N LYS A 53 20.10 29.10 -47.82
CA LYS A 53 20.20 28.99 -46.36
C LYS A 53 18.81 28.87 -45.72
N LYS A 54 17.84 29.68 -46.16
CA LYS A 54 16.46 29.62 -45.65
C LYS A 54 15.75 28.34 -46.03
N TYR A 55 15.94 27.87 -47.26
CA TYR A 55 15.39 26.56 -47.70
C TYR A 55 15.95 25.39 -46.91
N LYS A 56 17.27 25.37 -46.64
CA LYS A 56 17.88 24.36 -45.77
C LYS A 56 17.34 24.44 -44.34
N LEU A 57 17.25 25.64 -43.78
CA LEU A 57 16.71 25.87 -42.44
C LEU A 57 15.27 25.34 -42.32
N LYS A 58 14.44 25.63 -43.33
CA LYS A 58 13.06 25.18 -43.44
C LYS A 58 12.95 23.64 -43.40
N ILE A 59 13.71 22.93 -44.25
CA ILE A 59 13.64 21.47 -44.26
C ILE A 59 14.26 20.85 -42.98
N VAL A 60 15.35 21.42 -42.45
CA VAL A 60 15.92 20.95 -41.17
C VAL A 60 14.91 21.13 -40.04
N ALA A 61 14.17 22.24 -40.00
CA ALA A 61 13.09 22.46 -39.03
C ALA A 61 12.00 21.38 -39.14
N VAL A 62 11.58 21.02 -40.36
CA VAL A 62 10.61 19.93 -40.58
C VAL A 62 11.17 18.57 -40.09
N ILE A 63 12.42 18.24 -40.41
CA ILE A 63 13.06 16.99 -39.96
C ILE A 63 13.13 16.91 -38.44
N VAL A 64 13.51 18.02 -37.77
CA VAL A 64 13.56 18.12 -36.31
C VAL A 64 12.17 17.99 -35.71
N ALA A 65 11.15 18.64 -36.29
CA ALA A 65 9.77 18.52 -35.83
C ALA A 65 9.25 17.09 -35.95
N ILE A 66 9.52 16.39 -37.06
CA ILE A 66 9.16 14.97 -37.23
C ILE A 66 9.85 14.10 -36.16
N GLY A 67 11.14 14.34 -35.89
CA GLY A 67 11.87 13.63 -34.83
C GLY A 67 11.23 13.84 -33.44
N LEU A 68 10.84 15.08 -33.12
CA LEU A 68 10.15 15.40 -31.87
C LEU A 68 8.76 14.77 -31.77
N LEU A 69 8.01 14.68 -32.88
CA LEU A 69 6.72 13.99 -32.92
C LEU A 69 6.88 12.48 -32.67
N ILE A 70 7.93 11.86 -33.21
CA ILE A 70 8.25 10.45 -32.96
C ILE A 70 8.59 10.23 -31.48
N ILE A 71 9.41 11.09 -30.88
CA ILE A 71 9.74 11.03 -29.44
C ILE A 71 8.50 11.27 -28.57
N SER A 72 7.63 12.20 -28.99
CA SER A 72 6.33 12.43 -28.34
C SER A 72 5.46 11.18 -28.39
N ALA A 73 5.36 10.51 -29.55
CA ALA A 73 4.58 9.29 -29.73
C ALA A 73 5.14 8.10 -28.94
N ALA A 74 6.47 7.99 -28.82
CA ALA A 74 7.12 6.99 -27.97
C ALA A 74 6.82 7.18 -26.46
N ASN A 75 6.30 8.37 -26.10
CA ASN A 75 5.92 8.81 -24.76
C ASN A 75 6.98 8.51 -23.69
N LEU A 76 7.94 9.44 -23.54
CA LEU A 76 8.88 9.40 -22.43
C LEU A 76 8.12 9.58 -21.11
N ARG A 77 8.21 8.58 -20.23
CA ARG A 77 7.55 8.60 -18.93
C ARG A 77 8.53 8.37 -17.80
N LYS A 78 8.30 9.04 -16.67
CA LYS A 78 9.01 8.78 -15.41
C LYS A 78 8.01 8.18 -14.42
N PRO A 79 8.34 7.06 -13.77
CA PRO A 79 7.50 6.55 -12.68
C PRO A 79 7.37 7.66 -11.63
N MET A 80 6.14 8.04 -11.32
CA MET A 80 5.86 8.88 -10.16
C MET A 80 5.76 7.97 -8.95
N ALA A 81 6.28 8.44 -7.81
CA ALA A 81 5.84 7.88 -6.54
C ALA A 81 4.31 7.97 -6.52
N ALA A 82 3.64 6.85 -6.24
CA ALA A 82 2.18 6.75 -6.32
C ALA A 82 1.54 7.96 -5.63
N LYS A 83 0.91 8.82 -6.42
CA LYS A 83 0.12 9.97 -5.95
C LYS A 83 -1.35 9.60 -5.79
N GLY A 84 -1.69 8.30 -5.79
CA GLY A 84 -2.91 7.85 -5.13
C GLY A 84 -2.74 8.14 -3.63
N ALA A 85 -3.79 8.61 -2.95
CA ALA A 85 -3.80 8.88 -1.52
C ALA A 85 -3.17 7.69 -0.77
N SER A 86 -1.88 7.80 -0.50
CA SER A 86 -1.10 6.70 -0.01
C SER A 86 -1.29 6.74 1.50
N THR A 87 -2.35 6.08 1.98
CA THR A 87 -2.66 6.10 3.39
C THR A 87 -1.51 5.46 4.12
N LYS A 88 -0.85 6.22 4.99
CA LYS A 88 0.17 5.67 5.86
C LYS A 88 -0.54 4.93 6.99
N GLY A 89 -0.13 3.71 7.26
CA GLY A 89 -0.65 2.93 8.39
C GLY A 89 0.28 1.81 8.77
N ILE A 90 -0.18 1.02 9.73
CA ILE A 90 0.50 -0.13 10.30
C ILE A 90 -0.32 -1.39 10.05
N ASP A 91 0.34 -2.54 10.17
CA ASP A 91 -0.33 -3.85 10.19
C ASP A 91 -0.66 -4.18 11.65
N VAL A 92 -1.95 -4.34 11.97
CA VAL A 92 -2.45 -4.64 13.31
C VAL A 92 -3.04 -6.04 13.32
N MET A 93 -2.46 -6.96 14.09
CA MET A 93 -3.02 -8.30 14.29
C MET A 93 -3.77 -8.37 15.61
N ILE A 94 -5.08 -8.63 15.57
CA ILE A 94 -5.90 -8.82 16.77
C ILE A 94 -5.98 -10.31 17.06
N MET A 95 -5.64 -10.72 18.28
CA MET A 95 -5.79 -12.08 18.79
C MET A 95 -6.88 -12.06 19.84
N LEU A 96 -8.01 -12.71 19.54
CA LEU A 96 -9.20 -12.74 20.38
C LEU A 96 -9.37 -14.13 21.00
N ASP A 97 -9.39 -14.16 22.32
CA ASP A 97 -9.74 -15.36 23.07
C ASP A 97 -11.25 -15.65 22.94
N VAL A 98 -11.57 -16.87 22.52
CA VAL A 98 -12.94 -17.37 22.38
C VAL A 98 -13.18 -18.62 23.24
N SER A 99 -12.32 -18.88 24.23
CA SER A 99 -12.51 -19.97 25.18
C SER A 99 -13.79 -19.80 26.02
N LYS A 100 -14.23 -20.89 26.66
CA LYS A 100 -15.46 -20.89 27.49
C LYS A 100 -15.42 -19.90 28.67
N SER A 101 -14.25 -19.55 29.20
CA SER A 101 -14.14 -18.56 30.28
C SER A 101 -14.58 -17.17 29.82
N MET A 102 -14.42 -16.86 28.53
CA MET A 102 -14.86 -15.62 27.91
C MET A 102 -16.39 -15.49 27.80
N LEU A 103 -17.15 -16.56 28.06
CA LEU A 103 -18.63 -16.49 28.16
C LEU A 103 -19.12 -16.00 29.53
N SER A 104 -18.22 -15.78 30.48
CA SER A 104 -18.55 -15.29 31.82
C SER A 104 -19.14 -13.87 31.78
N GLN A 105 -20.04 -13.59 32.73
CA GLN A 105 -20.84 -12.35 32.77
C GLN A 105 -20.42 -11.39 33.89
N ASP A 106 -19.21 -11.54 34.43
CA ASP A 106 -18.63 -10.55 35.35
C ASP A 106 -18.43 -9.18 34.67
N GLU A 107 -18.21 -9.19 33.35
CA GLU A 107 -18.32 -8.02 32.48
C GLU A 107 -19.55 -8.18 31.56
N LYS A 108 -20.57 -7.35 31.73
CA LYS A 108 -21.82 -7.47 30.94
C LYS A 108 -21.65 -7.00 29.49
N PRO A 109 -22.27 -7.67 28.49
CA PRO A 109 -23.09 -8.90 28.61
C PRO A 109 -22.28 -10.17 28.89
N THR A 110 -21.17 -10.38 28.17
CA THR A 110 -20.15 -11.38 28.44
C THR A 110 -18.77 -10.76 28.20
N ARG A 111 -17.70 -11.37 28.72
CA ARG A 111 -16.31 -10.94 28.42
C ARG A 111 -16.05 -10.92 26.90
N LEU A 112 -16.50 -11.93 26.17
CA LEU A 112 -16.38 -12.02 24.72
C LEU A 112 -17.14 -10.90 24.00
N ASP A 113 -18.37 -10.61 24.40
CA ASP A 113 -19.15 -9.51 23.83
C ASP A 113 -18.49 -8.16 24.09
N LYS A 114 -17.91 -7.98 25.28
CA LYS A 114 -17.17 -6.77 25.64
C LYS A 114 -15.91 -6.61 24.79
N ALA A 115 -15.17 -7.70 24.56
CA ALA A 115 -14.02 -7.73 23.67
C ALA A 115 -14.42 -7.40 22.21
N LYS A 116 -15.53 -7.97 21.71
CA LYS A 116 -16.06 -7.67 20.37
C LYS A 116 -16.45 -6.20 20.23
N GLN A 117 -17.08 -5.60 21.25
CA GLN A 117 -17.39 -4.17 21.28
C GLN A 117 -16.13 -3.31 21.20
N LEU A 118 -15.06 -3.70 21.91
CA LEU A 118 -13.78 -3.01 21.86
C LEU A 118 -13.19 -3.05 20.46
N ILE A 119 -13.12 -4.23 19.86
CA ILE A 119 -12.61 -4.38 18.49
C ILE A 119 -13.44 -3.55 17.52
N TYR A 120 -14.77 -3.56 17.67
CA TYR A 120 -15.66 -2.75 16.84
C TYR A 120 -15.33 -1.24 16.94
N GLN A 121 -15.12 -0.72 18.14
CA GLN A 121 -14.70 0.67 18.34
C GLN A 121 -13.32 0.95 17.71
N LEU A 122 -12.36 0.03 17.89
CA LEU A 122 -11.03 0.13 17.28
C LEU A 122 -11.11 0.18 15.74
N THR A 123 -11.98 -0.62 15.10
CA THR A 123 -12.09 -0.64 13.62
C THR A 123 -12.45 0.72 13.02
N ASN A 124 -13.22 1.54 13.72
CA ASN A 124 -13.64 2.86 13.22
C ASN A 124 -12.48 3.86 13.20
N GLN A 125 -11.56 3.73 14.14
CA GLN A 125 -10.45 4.65 14.33
C GLN A 125 -9.15 4.14 13.70
N LEU A 126 -9.09 2.85 13.35
CA LEU A 126 -8.00 2.23 12.58
C LEU A 126 -8.13 2.43 11.06
N ALA A 127 -9.02 3.32 10.60
CA ALA A 127 -9.19 3.60 9.17
C ALA A 127 -7.85 3.96 8.51
N GLY A 128 -7.47 3.19 7.48
CA GLY A 128 -6.19 3.35 6.80
C GLY A 128 -5.09 2.39 7.22
N ASN A 129 -5.28 1.62 8.29
CA ASN A 129 -4.40 0.51 8.69
C ASN A 129 -4.90 -0.81 8.11
N LYS A 130 -4.03 -1.83 8.06
CA LYS A 130 -4.47 -3.20 7.78
C LYS A 130 -4.73 -3.91 9.10
N VAL A 131 -5.88 -4.54 9.23
CA VAL A 131 -6.28 -5.29 10.43
C VAL A 131 -6.43 -6.76 10.07
N GLY A 132 -5.89 -7.63 10.91
CA GLY A 132 -6.07 -9.08 10.87
C GLY A 132 -6.76 -9.56 12.14
N LEU A 133 -7.40 -10.73 12.09
CA LEU A 133 -8.04 -11.37 13.23
C LEU A 133 -7.60 -12.83 13.34
N ILE A 134 -7.02 -13.16 14.48
CA ILE A 134 -6.79 -14.51 14.97
C ILE A 134 -7.80 -14.76 16.10
N VAL A 135 -8.45 -15.91 16.08
CA VAL A 135 -9.27 -16.39 17.20
C VAL A 135 -8.57 -17.59 17.80
N PHE A 136 -8.59 -17.71 19.12
CA PHE A 136 -7.92 -18.82 19.80
C PHE A 136 -8.66 -19.30 21.04
N ALA A 137 -8.48 -20.57 21.35
CA ALA A 137 -8.84 -21.22 22.61
C ALA A 137 -7.76 -22.28 22.90
N GLY A 138 -8.08 -23.58 22.83
CA GLY A 138 -7.07 -24.64 22.97
C GLY A 138 -6.13 -24.78 21.76
N GLU A 139 -6.44 -24.08 20.67
CA GLU A 139 -5.63 -23.92 19.47
C GLU A 139 -5.95 -22.54 18.84
N ALA A 140 -5.13 -22.07 17.90
CA ALA A 140 -5.29 -20.76 17.27
C ALA A 140 -5.56 -20.86 15.75
N TYR A 141 -6.48 -20.02 15.26
CA TYR A 141 -6.86 -19.95 13.85
C TYR A 141 -6.82 -18.54 13.30
N LEU A 142 -6.33 -18.39 12.06
CA LEU A 142 -6.36 -17.14 11.33
C LEU A 142 -7.75 -16.95 10.70
N GLN A 143 -8.64 -16.29 11.44
CA GLN A 143 -10.01 -16.03 11.00
C GLN A 143 -10.07 -15.02 9.85
N MET A 144 -9.19 -14.01 9.87
CA MET A 144 -9.14 -12.96 8.87
C MET A 144 -7.69 -12.54 8.60
N PRO A 145 -7.20 -12.73 7.35
CA PRO A 145 -5.92 -12.16 6.92
C PRO A 145 -5.92 -10.63 6.99
N LEU A 146 -4.74 -10.02 6.99
CA LEU A 146 -4.59 -8.55 6.99
C LEU A 146 -5.36 -7.89 5.84
N THR A 147 -6.33 -7.05 6.17
CA THR A 147 -7.15 -6.30 5.23
C THR A 147 -7.32 -4.84 5.65
N ALA A 148 -7.45 -3.93 4.67
CA ALA A 148 -7.81 -2.54 4.93
C ALA A 148 -9.34 -2.32 4.97
N ASP A 149 -10.14 -3.37 4.75
CA ASP A 149 -11.59 -3.32 4.75
C ASP A 149 -12.15 -3.40 6.19
N ALA A 150 -12.53 -2.25 6.73
CA ALA A 150 -13.17 -2.15 8.05
C ALA A 150 -14.53 -2.87 8.10
N THR A 151 -15.25 -2.97 6.98
CA THR A 151 -16.56 -3.65 6.92
C THR A 151 -16.36 -5.16 7.05
N ALA A 152 -15.41 -5.72 6.32
CA ALA A 152 -15.02 -7.13 6.47
C ALA A 152 -14.59 -7.43 7.92
N THR A 153 -13.76 -6.56 8.50
CA THR A 153 -13.30 -6.71 9.89
C THR A 153 -14.48 -6.80 10.87
N ARG A 154 -15.45 -5.87 10.78
CA ARG A 154 -16.64 -5.89 11.64
C ARG A 154 -17.47 -7.18 11.47
N MET A 155 -17.60 -7.67 10.24
CA MET A 155 -18.33 -8.90 9.94
C MET A 155 -17.66 -10.11 10.61
N PHE A 156 -16.34 -10.29 10.44
CA PHE A 156 -15.60 -11.40 11.05
C PHE A 156 -15.62 -11.37 12.57
N VAL A 157 -15.46 -10.19 13.17
CA VAL A 157 -15.53 -10.02 14.63
C VAL A 157 -16.93 -10.33 15.14
N SER A 158 -17.97 -9.85 14.46
CA SER A 158 -19.37 -10.08 14.88
C SER A 158 -19.73 -11.57 14.87
N ASN A 159 -19.17 -12.34 13.94
CA ASN A 159 -19.38 -13.78 13.84
C ASN A 159 -18.50 -14.59 14.80
N ALA A 160 -17.53 -13.99 15.49
CA ALA A 160 -16.69 -14.70 16.45
C ALA A 160 -17.52 -15.22 17.64
N THR A 161 -17.53 -16.53 17.82
CA THR A 161 -18.19 -17.25 18.92
C THR A 161 -17.25 -18.31 19.50
N SER A 162 -17.54 -18.78 20.71
CA SER A 162 -16.75 -19.84 21.37
C SER A 162 -16.73 -21.17 20.63
N ASP A 163 -17.73 -21.40 19.77
CA ASP A 163 -17.91 -22.65 19.05
C ASP A 163 -17.09 -22.70 17.74
N ILE A 164 -16.44 -21.59 17.35
CA ILE A 164 -15.56 -21.57 16.18
C ILE A 164 -14.33 -22.47 16.41
N VAL A 165 -13.86 -22.55 17.66
CA VAL A 165 -12.67 -23.33 18.03
C VAL A 165 -13.14 -24.60 18.73
N ASN A 166 -12.94 -25.75 18.09
CA ASN A 166 -13.40 -27.03 18.64
C ASN A 166 -12.61 -27.42 19.90
N LEU A 167 -11.28 -27.24 19.87
CA LEU A 167 -10.43 -27.55 21.01
C LEU A 167 -10.53 -26.42 22.05
N GLN A 168 -11.11 -26.75 23.20
CA GLN A 168 -11.29 -25.81 24.30
C GLN A 168 -10.07 -25.83 25.23
N GLY A 169 -9.80 -24.70 25.87
CA GLY A 169 -8.55 -24.41 26.61
C GLY A 169 -8.08 -23.00 26.25
N THR A 170 -6.90 -22.58 26.71
CA THR A 170 -6.35 -21.26 26.38
C THR A 170 -4.84 -21.35 26.12
N VAL A 171 -4.45 -21.68 24.89
CA VAL A 171 -3.05 -21.78 24.46
C VAL A 171 -2.59 -20.46 23.83
N LEU A 172 -1.97 -19.60 24.65
CA LEU A 172 -1.49 -18.28 24.24
C LEU A 172 -0.32 -18.36 23.25
N SER A 173 0.57 -19.33 23.43
CA SER A 173 1.75 -19.55 22.60
C SER A 173 1.37 -19.78 21.14
N ASP A 174 0.27 -20.49 20.89
CA ASP A 174 -0.22 -20.79 19.55
C ASP A 174 -0.71 -19.53 18.85
N ALA A 175 -1.47 -18.69 19.55
CA ALA A 175 -1.92 -17.40 19.03
C ALA A 175 -0.72 -16.48 18.70
N LEU A 176 0.27 -16.41 19.59
CA LEU A 176 1.49 -15.62 19.40
C LEU A 176 2.33 -16.13 18.22
N ASN A 177 2.51 -17.45 18.11
CA ASN A 177 3.23 -18.07 17.01
C ASN A 177 2.52 -17.89 15.67
N LEU A 178 1.18 -17.99 15.65
CA LEU A 178 0.39 -17.74 14.45
C LEU A 178 0.43 -16.26 14.05
N CYS A 179 0.41 -15.34 15.02
CA CYS A 179 0.60 -13.92 14.80
C CYS A 179 1.96 -13.63 14.13
N LYS A 180 3.03 -14.21 14.68
CA LYS A 180 4.38 -14.16 14.11
C LYS A 180 4.42 -14.66 12.66
N ALA A 181 3.75 -15.78 12.37
CA ALA A 181 3.69 -16.37 11.03
C ALA A 181 2.83 -15.57 10.05
N SER A 182 1.82 -14.86 10.54
CA SER A 182 0.86 -14.09 9.73
C SER A 182 1.34 -12.69 9.36
N LEU A 183 2.34 -12.16 10.08
CA LEU A 183 2.93 -10.85 9.83
C LEU A 183 4.20 -10.97 8.96
N ASP A 184 4.42 -10.01 8.06
CA ASP A 184 5.54 -10.08 7.10
C ASP A 184 6.90 -9.93 7.77
N VAL A 185 7.61 -11.03 8.01
CA VAL A 185 8.91 -11.08 8.72
C VAL A 185 10.00 -10.22 8.07
N LYS A 186 9.87 -9.80 6.80
CA LYS A 186 10.89 -9.00 6.10
C LYS A 186 10.95 -7.54 6.58
N GLU A 187 9.83 -6.98 7.04
CA GLU A 187 9.75 -5.61 7.55
C GLU A 187 9.67 -5.61 9.08
N LYS A 188 10.74 -5.21 9.78
CA LYS A 188 10.76 -5.16 11.27
C LYS A 188 10.05 -3.96 11.89
N LYS A 189 9.35 -3.15 11.09
CA LYS A 189 8.68 -1.92 11.53
C LYS A 189 7.20 -1.98 11.13
N TYR A 190 6.39 -1.08 11.68
CA TYR A 190 4.98 -0.86 11.29
C TYR A 190 4.02 -1.99 11.69
N LYS A 191 4.29 -2.70 12.78
CA LYS A 191 3.46 -3.83 13.22
C LYS A 191 3.09 -3.76 14.68
N ALA A 192 1.82 -3.93 14.96
CA ALA A 192 1.30 -4.07 16.29
C ALA A 192 0.48 -5.36 16.40
N ALA A 193 0.47 -5.95 17.58
CA ALA A 193 -0.40 -7.04 17.95
C ALA A 193 -1.27 -6.61 19.14
N ILE A 194 -2.53 -7.01 19.15
CA ILE A 194 -3.46 -6.75 20.25
C ILE A 194 -3.98 -8.10 20.73
N LEU A 195 -3.59 -8.52 21.92
CA LEU A 195 -4.10 -9.72 22.58
C LEU A 195 -5.27 -9.35 23.49
N ILE A 196 -6.41 -10.02 23.36
CA ILE A 196 -7.60 -9.81 24.21
C ILE A 196 -8.00 -11.14 24.82
N THR A 197 -7.84 -11.27 26.15
CA THR A 197 -8.02 -12.53 26.89
C THR A 197 -8.22 -12.25 28.38
N ASP A 198 -8.70 -13.24 29.13
CA ASP A 198 -8.63 -13.26 30.60
C ASP A 198 -7.31 -13.86 31.12
N GLY A 199 -6.47 -14.45 30.25
CA GLY A 199 -5.14 -14.94 30.58
C GLY A 199 -5.14 -16.12 31.56
N GLU A 200 -6.25 -16.84 31.67
CA GLU A 200 -6.48 -17.81 32.75
C GLU A 200 -5.55 -19.04 32.72
N ASP A 201 -4.85 -19.32 31.61
CA ASP A 201 -4.05 -20.55 31.48
C ASP A 201 -2.63 -20.48 32.05
N HIS A 202 -2.08 -21.66 32.33
CA HIS A 202 -0.67 -21.90 32.64
C HIS A 202 0.10 -22.35 31.40
N ASP A 203 0.10 -21.52 30.38
CA ASP A 203 0.94 -21.72 29.20
C ASP A 203 2.38 -21.28 29.50
N GLU A 204 3.22 -22.25 29.89
CA GLU A 204 4.65 -22.02 30.17
C GLU A 204 5.44 -21.47 28.96
N ASN A 205 4.92 -21.67 27.74
CA ASN A 205 5.59 -21.25 26.51
C ASN A 205 5.19 -19.84 26.05
N ALA A 206 4.16 -19.22 26.64
CA ALA A 206 3.66 -17.91 26.22
C ALA A 206 4.73 -16.82 26.27
N LEU A 207 5.58 -16.84 27.31
CA LEU A 207 6.66 -15.87 27.46
C LEU A 207 7.77 -16.08 26.43
N ALA A 208 8.13 -17.34 26.13
CA ALA A 208 9.10 -17.67 25.09
C ALA A 208 8.60 -17.25 23.70
N ALA A 209 7.34 -17.56 23.37
CA ALA A 209 6.71 -17.15 22.12
C ALA A 209 6.64 -15.63 21.97
N THR A 210 6.42 -14.90 23.07
CA THR A 210 6.41 -13.43 23.07
C THR A 210 7.80 -12.84 22.81
N LYS A 211 8.87 -13.45 23.34
CA LYS A 211 10.24 -13.05 23.04
C LYS A 211 10.56 -13.20 21.56
N GLU A 212 10.20 -14.33 20.97
CA GLU A 212 10.37 -14.55 19.53
C GLU A 212 9.54 -13.55 18.70
N LEU A 213 8.34 -13.20 19.16
CA LEU A 213 7.51 -12.18 18.51
C LEU A 213 8.21 -10.81 18.55
N ALA A 214 8.81 -10.43 19.69
CA ALA A 214 9.56 -9.19 19.86
C ALA A 214 10.72 -9.05 18.86
N GLU A 215 11.44 -10.14 18.57
CA GLU A 215 12.57 -10.16 17.62
C GLU A 215 12.18 -9.80 16.17
N THR A 216 10.89 -10.00 15.85
CA THR A 216 10.31 -9.62 14.55
C THR A 216 9.88 -8.16 14.46
N GLY A 217 10.03 -7.39 15.55
CA GLY A 217 9.70 -5.97 15.64
C GLY A 217 8.20 -5.68 15.85
N VAL A 218 7.44 -6.68 16.31
CA VAL A 218 6.02 -6.53 16.64
C VAL A 218 5.88 -6.02 18.07
N VAL A 219 5.11 -4.95 18.26
CA VAL A 219 4.76 -4.42 19.58
C VAL A 219 3.43 -5.04 20.03
N LEU A 220 3.44 -5.80 21.12
CA LEU A 220 2.27 -6.51 21.66
C LEU A 220 1.59 -5.69 22.76
N HIS A 221 0.37 -5.26 22.50
CA HIS A 221 -0.54 -4.71 23.49
C HIS A 221 -1.45 -5.81 24.02
N THR A 222 -1.67 -5.85 25.33
CA THR A 222 -2.49 -6.88 25.98
C THR A 222 -3.67 -6.24 26.67
N ILE A 223 -4.85 -6.84 26.51
CA ILE A 223 -6.11 -6.36 27.05
C ILE A 223 -6.71 -7.47 27.90
N GLY A 224 -6.71 -7.24 29.21
CA GLY A 224 -7.30 -8.16 30.17
C GLY A 224 -8.80 -7.95 30.30
N VAL A 225 -9.60 -9.01 30.15
CA VAL A 225 -11.06 -8.96 30.34
C VAL A 225 -11.46 -9.82 31.54
N GLY A 226 -12.34 -9.29 32.40
CA GLY A 226 -12.85 -10.00 33.56
C GLY A 226 -12.39 -9.48 34.92
N SER A 227 -12.86 -10.17 35.97
CA SER A 227 -12.58 -9.90 37.37
C SER A 227 -11.32 -10.61 37.87
N ILE A 228 -10.56 -9.91 38.69
CA ILE A 228 -9.39 -10.44 39.41
C ILE A 228 -9.84 -11.36 40.56
N GLU A 229 -10.99 -11.06 41.18
CA GLU A 229 -11.57 -11.85 42.26
C GLU A 229 -12.10 -13.20 41.76
N GLY A 230 -12.51 -13.22 40.49
CA GLY A 230 -12.99 -14.38 39.76
C GLY A 230 -14.51 -14.53 39.76
N THR A 231 -15.00 -15.33 38.82
CA THR A 231 -16.44 -15.61 38.66
C THR A 231 -16.65 -17.06 38.22
N PRO A 232 -17.74 -17.73 38.62
CA PRO A 232 -18.03 -19.07 38.16
C PRO A 232 -18.42 -19.09 36.67
N ILE A 233 -17.98 -20.12 35.95
CA ILE A 233 -18.39 -20.35 34.56
C ILE A 233 -19.75 -21.06 34.54
N ILE A 234 -20.68 -20.59 33.72
CA ILE A 234 -21.97 -21.25 33.48
C ILE A 234 -21.80 -22.30 32.38
N GLU A 235 -22.36 -23.50 32.58
CA GLU A 235 -22.34 -24.55 31.56
C GLU A 235 -23.31 -24.23 30.42
N THR A 236 -22.80 -24.26 29.19
CA THR A 236 -23.51 -23.86 27.97
C THR A 236 -24.84 -24.60 27.83
N GLY A 237 -25.94 -23.84 27.72
CA GLY A 237 -27.29 -24.40 27.56
C GLY A 237 -27.98 -24.81 28.87
N THR A 238 -27.39 -24.48 30.02
CA THR A 238 -27.96 -24.74 31.35
C THR A 238 -27.86 -23.51 32.25
N ASP A 239 -28.62 -23.48 33.34
CA ASP A 239 -28.46 -22.50 34.43
C ASP A 239 -27.47 -23.00 35.52
N ASN A 240 -26.76 -24.10 35.27
CA ASN A 240 -25.83 -24.70 36.23
C ASN A 240 -24.40 -24.18 36.04
N TYR A 241 -23.66 -24.13 37.13
CA TYR A 241 -22.23 -23.83 37.06
C TYR A 241 -21.44 -25.03 36.56
N LYS A 242 -20.45 -24.75 35.70
CA LYS A 242 -19.48 -25.73 35.24
C LYS A 242 -18.65 -26.22 36.43
N ARG A 243 -18.55 -27.54 36.57
CA ARG A 243 -17.81 -28.20 37.65
C ARG A 243 -16.59 -28.94 37.11
N ASP A 244 -15.57 -29.05 37.95
CA ASP A 244 -14.40 -29.88 37.68
C ASP A 244 -14.71 -31.38 37.90
N ILE A 245 -13.70 -32.23 37.69
CA ILE A 245 -13.82 -33.69 37.89
C ILE A 245 -14.12 -34.06 39.36
N ASN A 246 -13.87 -33.15 40.30
CA ASN A 246 -14.10 -33.33 41.73
C ASN A 246 -15.47 -32.75 42.17
N GLY A 247 -16.27 -32.23 41.24
CA GLY A 247 -17.59 -31.65 41.51
C GLY A 247 -17.57 -30.22 42.08
N GLN A 248 -16.41 -29.57 42.11
CA GLN A 248 -16.24 -28.18 42.54
C GLN A 248 -16.51 -27.21 41.39
N THR A 249 -17.12 -26.07 41.67
CA THR A 249 -17.37 -25.04 40.67
C THR A 249 -16.06 -24.44 40.14
N ILE A 250 -15.91 -24.40 38.83
CA ILE A 250 -14.76 -23.78 38.17
C ILE A 250 -14.92 -22.26 38.25
N ILE A 251 -13.94 -21.58 38.85
CA ILE A 251 -13.88 -20.13 38.98
C ILE A 251 -12.80 -19.60 38.05
N THR A 252 -13.21 -18.77 37.09
CA THR A 252 -12.30 -18.09 36.17
C THR A 252 -11.84 -16.76 36.71
N LYS A 253 -10.54 -16.45 36.56
CA LYS A 253 -9.89 -15.23 37.06
C LYS A 253 -9.04 -14.59 35.98
N LEU A 254 -9.05 -13.26 35.96
CA LEU A 254 -8.14 -12.47 35.14
C LEU A 254 -6.69 -12.61 35.67
N ASN A 255 -5.79 -13.13 34.84
CA ASN A 255 -4.35 -13.17 35.14
C ASN A 255 -3.65 -11.88 34.66
N GLN A 256 -3.76 -10.83 35.45
CA GLN A 256 -3.19 -9.53 35.12
C GLN A 256 -1.66 -9.56 35.05
N ASP A 257 -1.00 -10.29 35.94
CA ASP A 257 0.46 -10.32 36.03
C ASP A 257 1.08 -10.92 34.76
N LEU A 258 0.52 -12.00 34.23
CA LEU A 258 0.95 -12.60 32.98
C LEU A 258 0.84 -11.60 31.83
N LEU A 259 -0.32 -10.97 31.64
CA LEU A 259 -0.55 -10.04 30.53
C LEU A 259 0.36 -8.81 30.58
N GLN A 260 0.64 -8.30 31.78
CA GLN A 260 1.63 -7.24 31.97
C GLN A 260 3.04 -7.68 31.60
N GLN A 261 3.43 -8.91 31.93
CA GLN A 261 4.73 -9.45 31.54
C GLN A 261 4.85 -9.58 30.02
N LEU A 262 3.83 -10.12 29.34
CA LEU A 262 3.85 -10.30 27.87
C LEU A 262 3.95 -8.96 27.13
N SER A 263 3.13 -7.97 27.48
CA SER A 263 3.18 -6.66 26.83
C SER A 263 4.53 -5.95 27.07
N LYS A 264 5.07 -6.03 28.29
CA LYS A 264 6.36 -5.42 28.65
C LYS A 264 7.53 -5.98 27.85
N GLU A 265 7.54 -7.27 27.57
CA GLU A 265 8.62 -7.94 26.82
C GLU A 265 8.81 -7.35 25.40
N THR A 266 7.72 -6.87 24.80
CA THR A 266 7.72 -6.24 23.46
C THR A 266 7.75 -4.71 23.48
N GLY A 267 7.74 -4.09 24.67
CA GLY A 267 7.60 -2.64 24.83
C GLY A 267 6.18 -2.10 24.56
N GLY A 268 5.16 -2.96 24.59
CA GLY A 268 3.76 -2.57 24.47
C GLY A 268 3.13 -2.18 25.81
N THR A 269 1.80 -2.10 25.83
CA THR A 269 1.02 -1.66 27.00
C THR A 269 -0.02 -2.69 27.43
N TYR A 270 -0.30 -2.72 28.72
CA TYR A 270 -1.39 -3.49 29.31
C TYR A 270 -2.57 -2.57 29.66
N HIS A 271 -3.79 -3.00 29.33
CA HIS A 271 -5.03 -2.34 29.72
C HIS A 271 -6.02 -3.38 30.25
N ARG A 272 -6.74 -3.06 31.33
CA ARG A 272 -7.89 -3.85 31.77
C ARG A 272 -9.17 -3.29 31.15
N LEU A 273 -9.99 -4.15 30.57
CA LEU A 273 -11.20 -3.76 29.84
C LEU A 273 -12.38 -3.48 30.78
N THR A 274 -12.31 -2.36 31.49
CA THR A 274 -13.43 -1.84 32.31
C THR A 274 -14.32 -0.91 31.48
N ASN A 275 -13.70 0.05 30.78
CA ASN A 275 -14.38 1.00 29.90
C ASN A 275 -13.85 0.86 28.47
N THR A 276 -14.69 0.34 27.58
CA THR A 276 -14.37 0.08 26.17
C THR A 276 -13.84 1.34 25.46
N THR A 277 -14.50 2.49 25.67
CA THR A 277 -14.17 3.74 24.98
C THR A 277 -12.86 4.35 25.47
N GLU A 278 -12.57 4.23 26.77
CA GLU A 278 -11.30 4.71 27.32
C GLU A 278 -10.13 3.87 26.81
N VAL A 279 -10.26 2.55 26.89
CA VAL A 279 -9.23 1.61 26.44
C VAL A 279 -9.01 1.73 24.93
N SER A 280 -10.08 1.87 24.13
CA SER A 280 -9.93 2.06 22.68
C SER A 280 -9.12 3.32 22.38
N ASN A 281 -9.46 4.46 23.00
CA ASN A 281 -8.77 5.73 22.78
C ASN A 281 -7.29 5.68 23.20
N GLN A 282 -6.98 5.04 24.33
CA GLN A 282 -5.59 4.86 24.79
C GLN A 282 -4.77 4.02 23.80
N LEU A 283 -5.33 2.91 23.32
CA LEU A 283 -4.68 2.06 22.32
C LEU A 283 -4.44 2.81 21.02
N ILE A 284 -5.44 3.55 20.53
CA ILE A 284 -5.32 4.29 19.27
C ILE A 284 -4.27 5.39 19.37
N ASN A 285 -4.22 6.11 20.48
CA ASN A 285 -3.17 7.10 20.71
C ASN A 285 -1.78 6.46 20.69
N THR A 286 -1.65 5.26 21.26
CA THR A 286 -0.41 4.49 21.26
C THR A 286 -0.05 4.04 19.85
N LEU A 287 -1.00 3.46 19.10
CA LEU A 287 -0.80 3.00 17.72
C LEU A 287 -0.47 4.15 16.75
N ASN A 288 -1.10 5.33 16.93
CA ASN A 288 -0.83 6.52 16.12
C ASN A 288 0.56 7.12 16.39
N SER A 289 1.16 6.84 17.55
CA SER A 289 2.53 7.28 17.86
C SER A 289 3.60 6.41 17.20
N MET A 290 3.21 5.24 16.66
CA MET A 290 4.13 4.36 15.96
C MET A 290 4.53 4.95 14.60
N GLU A 291 5.74 4.60 14.13
CA GLU A 291 6.10 4.87 12.75
C GLU A 291 5.08 4.19 11.81
N THR A 292 4.75 4.80 10.67
CA THR A 292 3.74 4.32 9.70
C THR A 292 4.35 4.07 8.32
N LYS A 293 3.92 3.01 7.62
CA LYS A 293 4.33 2.74 6.22
C LYS A 293 3.25 3.14 5.25
N ILE A 294 3.65 3.46 4.02
CA ILE A 294 2.70 3.72 2.95
C ILE A 294 1.97 2.40 2.62
N ILE A 295 0.68 2.32 2.95
CA ILE A 295 -0.19 1.22 2.51
C ILE A 295 -0.62 1.56 1.08
N GLY A 296 -0.04 0.84 0.12
CA GLY A 296 -0.48 0.92 -1.26
C GLY A 296 -1.93 0.44 -1.36
N SER A 297 -2.81 1.27 -1.91
CA SER A 297 -4.15 0.85 -2.31
C SER A 297 -4.05 -0.41 -3.14
N ALA A 298 -4.91 -1.39 -2.86
CA ALA A 298 -4.96 -2.66 -3.57
C ALA A 298 -4.96 -2.43 -5.09
N GLY A 299 -3.93 -2.92 -5.77
CA GLY A 299 -3.66 -2.68 -7.18
C GLY A 299 -2.45 -1.75 -7.36
N GLY A 300 -1.27 -2.33 -7.49
CA GLY A 300 0.01 -1.63 -7.73
C GLY A 300 0.08 -0.95 -9.10
N PHE A 301 -0.83 -0.03 -9.38
CA PHE A 301 -0.75 0.87 -10.52
C PHE A 301 0.28 1.95 -10.18
N VAL A 302 1.51 1.74 -10.61
CA VAL A 302 2.52 2.80 -10.64
C VAL A 302 2.00 3.88 -11.59
N ASP A 303 1.69 5.05 -11.06
CA ASP A 303 1.32 6.19 -11.87
C ASP A 303 2.56 6.76 -12.58
N TYR A 304 2.39 7.21 -13.81
CA TYR A 304 3.50 7.63 -14.67
C TYR A 304 3.32 9.08 -15.09
N LYS A 305 4.31 9.93 -14.77
CA LYS A 305 4.37 11.26 -15.36
C LYS A 305 4.81 11.12 -16.82
N SER A 306 3.89 11.42 -17.72
CA SER A 306 4.16 11.43 -19.16
C SER A 306 4.69 12.81 -19.58
N PHE A 307 5.71 12.83 -20.45
CA PHE A 307 6.35 14.04 -20.96
C PHE A 307 6.04 14.32 -22.44
N TYR A 308 5.15 13.54 -23.09
CA TYR A 308 4.81 13.71 -24.52
C TYR A 308 4.37 15.15 -24.84
N GLY A 309 3.62 15.81 -23.96
CA GLY A 309 3.07 17.14 -24.20
C GLY A 309 4.14 18.20 -24.46
N ILE A 310 5.31 18.11 -23.82
CA ILE A 310 6.42 19.06 -24.04
C ILE A 310 6.98 18.87 -25.45
N PHE A 311 7.24 17.63 -25.85
CA PHE A 311 7.79 17.33 -27.17
C PHE A 311 6.81 17.69 -28.29
N LEU A 312 5.52 17.40 -28.10
CA LEU A 312 4.44 17.78 -29.02
C LEU A 312 4.36 19.30 -29.18
N PHE A 313 4.35 20.03 -28.06
CA PHE A 313 4.26 21.49 -28.06
C PHE A 313 5.44 22.14 -28.80
N VAL A 314 6.67 21.68 -28.53
CA VAL A 314 7.87 22.18 -29.22
C VAL A 314 7.82 21.85 -30.72
N ALA A 315 7.38 20.64 -31.10
CA ALA A 315 7.25 20.27 -32.51
C ALA A 315 6.25 21.17 -33.27
N VAL A 316 5.09 21.47 -32.64
CA VAL A 316 4.07 22.35 -33.23
C VAL A 316 4.60 23.78 -33.38
N ILE A 317 5.30 24.32 -32.37
CA ILE A 317 5.92 25.65 -32.47
C ILE A 317 6.92 25.69 -33.63
N ILE A 318 7.77 24.67 -33.78
CA ILE A 318 8.74 24.63 -34.87
C ILE A 318 8.05 24.64 -36.24
N LEU A 319 6.97 23.88 -36.42
CA LEU A 319 6.19 23.87 -37.67
C LEU A 319 5.48 25.20 -37.93
N LEU A 320 4.96 25.84 -36.88
CA LEU A 320 4.35 27.17 -37.02
C LEU A 320 5.39 28.21 -37.45
N VAL A 321 6.55 28.25 -36.78
CA VAL A 321 7.64 29.16 -37.14
C VAL A 321 8.16 28.88 -38.56
N GLU A 322 8.28 27.61 -38.93
CA GLU A 322 8.68 27.16 -40.27
C GLU A 322 7.76 27.72 -41.36
N SER A 323 6.45 27.74 -41.12
CA SER A 323 5.45 28.28 -42.06
C SER A 323 5.65 29.78 -42.35
N PHE A 324 6.13 30.55 -41.37
CA PHE A 324 6.46 31.97 -41.54
C PHE A 324 7.82 32.22 -42.20
N ILE A 325 8.70 31.21 -42.33
CA ILE A 325 9.99 31.37 -42.99
C ILE A 325 9.81 31.36 -44.52
N SER A 326 9.79 32.56 -45.11
CA SER A 326 9.80 32.70 -46.56
C SER A 326 11.11 32.21 -47.18
N GLU A 327 11.03 31.45 -48.27
CA GLU A 327 12.18 31.00 -49.07
C GLU A 327 12.83 32.15 -49.86
N LYS A 328 12.20 33.33 -49.84
CA LYS A 328 12.70 34.54 -50.49
C LYS A 328 13.73 35.27 -49.62
N LYS A 329 14.75 35.84 -50.27
CA LYS A 329 15.69 36.79 -49.66
C LYS A 329 14.90 38.06 -49.32
N LEU A 330 15.02 38.54 -48.08
CA LEU A 330 14.42 39.82 -47.68
C LEU A 330 15.07 40.91 -48.54
N GLN A 331 14.28 41.58 -49.37
CA GLN A 331 14.70 42.83 -50.01
C GLN A 331 14.45 43.92 -48.97
N ILE A 332 15.51 44.28 -48.24
CA ILE A 332 15.52 45.53 -47.48
C ILE A 332 15.88 46.59 -48.51
N ASN A 333 14.88 47.35 -48.96
CA ASN A 333 15.11 48.63 -49.64
C ASN A 333 15.50 49.66 -48.58
#